data_AF-A0A3D4WTH5-F1
#
_entry.id   AF-A0A3D4WTH5-F1
#
_cell.length_a   1.000
_cell.length_b   1.000
_cell.length_c   1.000
_cell.angle_alpha   90.00
_cell.angle_beta   90.00
_cell.angle_gamma   90.00
#
_symmetry.space_group_name_H-M   'P 1'
#
loop_
_entity.id
_entity.type
_entity.pdbx_description
1 polymer ?
#
loop_
_entity_poly.entity_id
_entity_poly.type
_entity_poly.pdbx_seq_one_letter_code
_entity_poly.pdbx_strand_id
1 'polypeptide(L)'
;MARLDDDLALAHVLADTADSISMSRFKALDLYIESKPDLTPVSDADTAVEKALRATLARTRSRDGVLGEEFGVTGTNTNRQWVIDPIDGTKNYIRGVPIWATLISLMEGDTPVVGLVSAPAIGRRWWAARGLGAFAGRHQSNASAIRVSGVRRLADASFCYSSLDGWEQTGRLSSVLDLMRKTWRSRGYGDFYGYMLLAEGAVDIMVEPELMLWDMAALVPIVTEAGGMFSDLSGRPGVGGGSAVATNGQLHTDVLERLTPTGLHAL
;
A
#
# COMPACT_ATOMS: atom_id res chain seq x y z
N MET A 1 -14.37 -5.36 -23.21
CA MET A 1 -13.52 -4.89 -22.10
C MET A 1 -14.46 -4.43 -21.00
N ALA A 2 -14.35 -4.97 -19.80
CA ALA A 2 -15.04 -4.38 -18.65
C ALA A 2 -14.49 -2.96 -18.46
N ARG A 3 -15.35 -2.02 -18.06
CA ARG A 3 -14.89 -0.66 -17.73
C ARG A 3 -14.20 -0.70 -16.37
N LEU A 4 -13.17 0.12 -16.18
CA LEU A 4 -12.48 0.21 -14.88
C LEU A 4 -13.43 0.57 -13.73
N ASP A 5 -14.53 1.27 -14.02
CA ASP A 5 -15.62 1.52 -13.08
C ASP A 5 -16.24 0.21 -12.54
N ASP A 6 -16.49 -0.77 -13.42
CA ASP A 6 -17.06 -2.06 -13.04
C ASP A 6 -16.07 -2.90 -12.22
N ASP A 7 -14.78 -2.81 -12.55
CA ASP A 7 -13.71 -3.47 -11.80
C ASP A 7 -13.52 -2.84 -10.42
N LEU A 8 -13.58 -1.51 -10.34
CA LEU A 8 -13.53 -0.79 -9.07
C LEU A 8 -14.77 -1.10 -8.20
N ALA A 9 -15.95 -1.19 -8.79
CA ALA A 9 -17.15 -1.63 -8.09
C ALA A 9 -17.00 -3.06 -7.52
N LEU A 10 -16.40 -3.98 -8.29
CA LEU A 10 -16.08 -5.32 -7.82
C LEU A 10 -15.05 -5.29 -6.68
N ALA A 11 -14.02 -4.45 -6.76
CA ALA A 11 -13.02 -4.30 -5.69
C ALA A 11 -13.68 -3.90 -4.36
N HIS A 12 -14.70 -3.04 -4.38
CA HIS A 12 -15.47 -2.71 -3.18
C HIS A 12 -16.23 -3.91 -2.59
N VAL A 13 -16.83 -4.76 -3.43
CA VAL A 13 -17.50 -5.99 -2.96
C VAL A 13 -16.51 -6.96 -2.32
N LEU A 14 -15.31 -7.08 -2.90
CA LEU A 14 -14.22 -7.87 -2.33
C LEU A 14 -13.78 -7.30 -0.98
N ALA A 15 -13.61 -5.98 -0.88
CA ALA A 15 -13.25 -5.30 0.35
C ALA A 15 -14.30 -5.48 1.45
N ASP A 16 -15.59 -5.40 1.14
CA ASP A 16 -16.65 -5.62 2.14
C ASP A 16 -16.62 -7.07 2.69
N THR A 17 -16.27 -8.04 1.84
CA THR A 17 -16.06 -9.43 2.25
C THR A 17 -14.83 -9.57 3.14
N ALA A 18 -13.71 -8.94 2.76
CA ALA A 18 -12.47 -8.95 3.52
C ALA A 18 -12.63 -8.29 4.89
N ASP A 19 -13.28 -7.12 4.94
CA ASP A 19 -13.56 -6.37 6.17
C ASP A 19 -14.37 -7.22 7.16
N SER A 20 -15.39 -7.94 6.69
CA SER A 20 -16.20 -8.81 7.55
C SER A 20 -15.38 -9.96 8.18
N ILE A 21 -14.52 -10.60 7.38
CA ILE A 21 -13.74 -11.78 7.78
C ILE A 21 -12.57 -11.40 8.70
N SER A 22 -11.88 -10.31 8.38
CA SER A 22 -10.76 -9.78 9.16
C SER A 22 -11.26 -9.20 10.49
N MET A 23 -12.29 -8.34 10.49
CA MET A 23 -12.80 -7.76 11.75
C MET A 23 -13.39 -8.80 12.71
N SER A 24 -13.94 -9.91 12.23
CA SER A 24 -14.42 -10.99 13.12
C SER A 24 -13.28 -11.70 13.85
N ARG A 25 -12.04 -11.60 13.35
CA ARG A 25 -10.84 -12.22 13.92
C ARG A 25 -9.97 -11.23 14.68
N PHE A 26 -9.99 -9.95 14.30
CA PHE A 26 -9.23 -8.90 14.96
C PHE A 26 -9.66 -8.76 16.43
N LYS A 27 -8.70 -8.94 17.35
CA LYS A 27 -8.93 -8.95 18.82
C LYS A 27 -9.88 -10.04 19.34
N ALA A 28 -10.18 -11.07 18.54
CA ALA A 28 -11.01 -12.19 18.97
C ALA A 28 -10.29 -13.16 19.92
N LEU A 29 -8.94 -13.10 19.97
CA LEU A 29 -8.13 -13.83 20.93
C LEU A 29 -7.75 -12.90 22.09
N ASP A 30 -7.87 -13.38 23.32
CA ASP A 30 -7.35 -12.72 24.51
C ASP A 30 -5.84 -12.48 24.31
N LEU A 31 -5.47 -11.25 23.98
CA LEU A 31 -4.10 -10.83 23.70
C LEU A 31 -3.34 -10.66 25.03
N TYR A 32 -3.13 -11.75 25.77
CA TYR A 32 -2.13 -11.79 26.83
C TYR A 32 -0.78 -12.25 26.22
N ILE A 33 0.05 -11.27 25.87
CA ILE A 33 1.32 -11.48 25.14
C ILE A 33 2.48 -11.37 26.13
N GLU A 34 3.04 -12.49 26.59
CA GLU A 34 4.23 -12.52 27.46
C GLU A 34 5.56 -12.61 26.68
N SER A 35 5.53 -12.92 25.38
CA SER A 35 6.72 -13.03 24.51
C SER A 35 6.39 -12.68 23.04
N LYS A 36 7.25 -13.01 22.06
CA LYS A 36 6.93 -12.76 20.63
C LYS A 36 5.54 -13.35 20.32
N PRO A 37 4.64 -12.59 19.69
CA PRO A 37 3.27 -13.05 19.50
C PRO A 37 3.22 -14.28 18.59
N ASP A 38 2.33 -15.22 18.91
CA ASP A 38 1.96 -16.33 18.03
C ASP A 38 1.33 -15.78 16.75
N LEU A 39 1.90 -16.13 15.59
CA LEU A 39 1.47 -15.65 14.27
C LEU A 39 0.31 -16.47 13.69
N THR A 40 0.02 -17.65 14.26
CA THR A 40 -1.03 -18.58 13.78
C THR A 40 -2.39 -17.92 13.53
N PRO A 41 -2.88 -17.01 14.41
CA PRO A 41 -4.19 -16.38 14.21
C PRO A 41 -4.26 -15.42 13.02
N VAL A 42 -3.15 -14.77 12.70
CA VAL A 42 -3.07 -13.90 11.52
C VAL A 42 -3.05 -14.75 10.27
N SER A 43 -2.26 -15.82 10.25
CA SER A 43 -2.25 -16.76 9.12
C SER A 43 -3.64 -17.35 8.83
N ASP A 44 -4.48 -17.63 9.85
CA ASP A 44 -5.88 -18.04 9.61
C ASP A 44 -6.72 -16.92 8.98
N ALA A 45 -6.55 -15.67 9.45
CA ALA A 45 -7.26 -14.52 8.93
C ALA A 45 -6.90 -14.24 7.47
N ASP A 46 -5.60 -14.19 7.16
CA ASP A 46 -5.06 -13.97 5.81
C ASP A 46 -5.58 -15.03 4.84
N THR A 47 -5.39 -16.31 5.21
CA THR A 47 -5.85 -17.45 4.42
C THR A 47 -7.37 -17.41 4.19
N ALA A 48 -8.16 -17.07 5.21
CA ALA A 48 -9.62 -17.04 5.09
C ALA A 48 -10.11 -15.92 4.15
N VAL A 49 -9.52 -14.73 4.27
CA VAL A 49 -9.80 -13.59 3.39
C VAL A 49 -9.41 -13.95 1.95
N GLU A 50 -8.18 -14.41 1.70
CA GLU A 50 -7.72 -14.69 0.34
C GLU A 50 -8.58 -15.77 -0.35
N LYS A 51 -8.95 -16.84 0.38
CA LYS A 51 -9.85 -17.89 -0.14
C LYS A 51 -11.20 -17.32 -0.56
N ALA A 52 -11.81 -16.46 0.25
CA ALA A 52 -13.12 -15.87 -0.04
C ALA A 52 -13.08 -14.95 -1.26
N LEU A 53 -12.02 -14.15 -1.37
CA LEU A 53 -11.80 -13.22 -2.48
C LEU A 53 -11.55 -13.97 -3.79
N ARG A 54 -10.66 -14.98 -3.77
CA ARG A 54 -10.41 -15.88 -4.91
C ARG A 54 -11.67 -16.59 -5.37
N ALA A 55 -12.49 -17.09 -4.45
CA ALA A 55 -13.74 -17.75 -4.80
C ALA A 55 -14.72 -16.80 -5.51
N THR A 56 -14.77 -15.53 -5.10
CA THR A 56 -15.59 -14.51 -5.77
C THR A 56 -15.05 -14.18 -7.15
N LEU A 57 -13.75 -13.94 -7.28
CA LEU A 57 -13.09 -13.67 -8.56
C LEU A 57 -13.24 -14.82 -9.55
N ALA A 58 -13.11 -16.07 -9.11
CA ALA A 58 -13.31 -17.24 -9.96
C ALA A 58 -14.72 -17.30 -10.59
N ARG A 59 -15.74 -16.73 -9.92
CA ARG A 59 -17.12 -16.65 -10.43
C ARG A 59 -17.38 -15.42 -11.31
N THR A 60 -16.85 -14.25 -10.93
CA THR A 60 -17.19 -12.96 -11.56
C THR A 60 -16.21 -12.51 -12.63
N ARG A 61 -14.95 -13.00 -12.56
CA ARG A 61 -13.82 -12.66 -13.42
C ARG A 61 -12.99 -13.90 -13.75
N SER A 62 -13.66 -14.97 -14.21
CA SER A 62 -13.04 -16.29 -14.48
C SER A 62 -11.91 -16.32 -15.51
N ARG A 63 -11.67 -15.22 -16.23
CA ARG A 63 -10.58 -15.06 -17.22
C ARG A 63 -9.39 -14.25 -16.68
N ASP A 64 -9.54 -13.58 -15.54
CA ASP A 64 -8.44 -12.83 -14.92
C ASP A 64 -7.60 -13.79 -14.06
N GLY A 65 -6.29 -13.56 -14.00
CA GLY A 65 -5.42 -14.21 -13.04
C GLY A 65 -5.60 -13.65 -11.63
N VAL A 66 -5.09 -14.35 -10.63
CA VAL A 66 -5.04 -13.87 -9.24
C VAL A 66 -3.68 -14.22 -8.64
N LEU A 67 -2.96 -13.20 -8.18
CA LEU A 67 -1.78 -13.28 -7.33
C LEU A 67 -2.19 -12.85 -5.92
N GLY A 68 -1.85 -13.65 -4.93
CA GLY A 68 -2.04 -13.29 -3.53
C GLY A 68 -0.85 -13.72 -2.70
N GLU A 69 -0.65 -13.06 -1.56
CA GLU A 69 0.44 -13.32 -0.62
C GLU A 69 0.44 -14.78 -0.16
N GLU A 70 -0.73 -15.34 0.17
CA GLU A 70 -0.84 -16.64 0.84
C GLU A 70 -0.80 -17.83 -0.14
N PHE A 71 -1.49 -17.73 -1.28
CA PHE A 71 -1.63 -18.85 -2.23
C PHE A 71 -0.86 -18.65 -3.54
N GLY A 72 -0.08 -17.58 -3.68
CA GLY A 72 0.72 -17.31 -4.87
C GLY A 72 -0.15 -17.05 -6.11
N VAL A 73 0.27 -17.54 -7.27
CA VAL A 73 -0.38 -17.21 -8.55
C VAL A 73 -1.33 -18.28 -9.06
N THR A 74 -2.47 -17.85 -9.59
CA THR A 74 -3.41 -18.66 -10.40
C THR A 74 -3.74 -17.91 -11.69
N GLY A 75 -3.88 -18.62 -12.82
CA GLY A 75 -4.23 -18.00 -14.11
C GLY A 75 -3.09 -17.17 -14.73
N THR A 76 -1.94 -17.81 -15.00
CA THR A 76 -0.67 -17.17 -15.42
C THR A 76 -0.61 -16.70 -16.88
N ASN A 77 -1.56 -17.11 -17.74
CA ASN A 77 -1.60 -16.73 -19.16
C ASN A 77 -2.69 -15.67 -19.43
N THR A 78 -2.72 -14.61 -18.62
CA THR A 78 -3.75 -13.57 -18.70
C THR A 78 -3.10 -12.20 -18.72
N ASN A 79 -3.68 -11.25 -19.47
CA ASN A 79 -3.22 -9.86 -19.45
C ASN A 79 -3.71 -9.11 -18.20
N ARG A 80 -4.65 -9.68 -17.45
CA ARG A 80 -5.33 -9.07 -16.33
C ARG A 80 -5.16 -9.93 -15.10
N GLN A 81 -4.60 -9.37 -14.05
CA GLN A 81 -4.31 -10.10 -12.82
C GLN A 81 -4.75 -9.29 -11.60
N TRP A 82 -5.58 -9.89 -10.76
CA TRP A 82 -5.89 -9.34 -9.44
C TRP A 82 -4.73 -9.63 -8.50
N VAL A 83 -4.27 -8.62 -7.77
CA VAL A 83 -3.22 -8.73 -6.76
C VAL A 83 -3.85 -8.43 -5.40
N ILE A 84 -3.64 -9.32 -4.43
CA ILE A 84 -4.31 -9.26 -3.12
C ILE A 84 -3.28 -9.42 -2.01
N ASP A 85 -3.28 -8.46 -1.09
CA ASP A 85 -2.76 -8.62 0.27
C ASP A 85 -3.97 -8.66 1.21
N PRO A 86 -4.26 -9.80 1.85
CA PRO A 86 -5.36 -9.92 2.78
C PRO A 86 -5.26 -9.00 4.02
N ILE A 87 -4.08 -8.87 4.63
CA ILE A 87 -3.81 -8.07 5.83
C ILE A 87 -2.38 -7.50 5.77
N ASP A 88 -2.25 -6.33 5.14
CA ASP A 88 -1.05 -5.50 5.29
C ASP A 88 -0.96 -4.99 6.74
N GLY A 89 0.25 -4.96 7.30
CA GLY A 89 0.48 -4.63 8.69
C GLY A 89 0.11 -5.76 9.67
N THR A 90 0.31 -7.03 9.30
CA THR A 90 0.09 -8.21 10.16
C THR A 90 0.62 -8.06 11.59
N LYS A 91 1.81 -7.46 11.78
CA LYS A 91 2.38 -7.19 13.12
C LYS A 91 1.50 -6.25 13.95
N ASN A 92 0.89 -5.23 13.32
CA ASN A 92 -0.06 -4.35 13.98
C ASN A 92 -1.34 -5.11 14.34
N TYR A 93 -1.84 -5.90 13.39
CA TYR A 93 -3.04 -6.71 13.56
C TYR A 93 -2.94 -7.62 14.80
N ILE A 94 -1.85 -8.39 14.94
CA ILE A 94 -1.67 -9.33 16.08
C ILE A 94 -1.53 -8.58 17.41
N ARG A 95 -0.96 -7.39 17.39
CA ARG A 95 -0.79 -6.56 18.60
C ARG A 95 -2.05 -5.75 18.94
N GLY A 96 -3.12 -5.86 18.15
CA GLY A 96 -4.35 -5.09 18.34
C GLY A 96 -4.22 -3.61 17.98
N VAL A 97 -3.13 -3.22 17.31
CA VAL A 97 -2.94 -1.88 16.75
C VAL A 97 -3.84 -1.77 15.51
N PRO A 98 -4.69 -0.73 15.38
CA PRO A 98 -5.72 -0.67 14.34
C PRO A 98 -5.20 -0.22 12.97
N ILE A 99 -3.88 -0.20 12.76
CA ILE A 99 -3.24 0.21 11.49
C ILE A 99 -2.88 -1.04 10.71
N TRP A 100 -3.87 -1.59 10.02
CA TRP A 100 -3.76 -2.70 9.09
C TRP A 100 -4.84 -2.54 8.02
N ALA A 101 -4.66 -3.14 6.85
CA ALA A 101 -5.61 -3.02 5.75
C ALA A 101 -5.60 -4.24 4.84
N THR A 102 -6.71 -4.46 4.13
CA THR A 102 -6.71 -5.32 2.94
C THR A 102 -6.35 -4.47 1.72
N LEU A 103 -5.38 -4.93 0.92
CA LEU A 103 -4.96 -4.29 -0.32
C LEU A 103 -5.47 -5.11 -1.51
N ILE A 104 -6.22 -4.48 -2.39
CA ILE A 104 -6.80 -5.11 -3.58
C ILE A 104 -6.42 -4.27 -4.79
N SER A 105 -5.80 -4.90 -5.78
CA SER A 105 -5.42 -4.26 -7.02
C SER A 105 -5.80 -5.11 -8.22
N LEU A 106 -6.00 -4.46 -9.35
CA LEU A 106 -6.05 -5.09 -10.66
C LEU A 106 -4.89 -4.54 -11.49
N MET A 107 -4.10 -5.44 -12.05
CA MET A 107 -3.04 -5.14 -13.00
C MET A 107 -3.46 -5.46 -14.43
N GLU A 108 -3.04 -4.62 -15.38
CA GLU A 108 -3.01 -4.90 -16.80
C GLU A 108 -1.56 -4.94 -17.28
N GLY A 109 -1.08 -6.14 -17.64
CA GLY A 109 0.36 -6.40 -17.77
C GLY A 109 1.08 -6.07 -16.46
N ASP A 110 2.15 -5.28 -16.54
CA ASP A 110 2.95 -4.86 -15.38
C ASP A 110 2.42 -3.59 -14.70
N THR A 111 1.24 -3.09 -15.11
CA THR A 111 0.74 -1.79 -14.62
C THR A 111 -0.52 -1.93 -13.79
N PRO A 112 -0.52 -1.49 -12.52
CA PRO A 112 -1.75 -1.34 -11.75
C PRO A 112 -2.73 -0.37 -12.43
N VAL A 113 -3.99 -0.78 -12.58
CA VAL A 113 -5.07 0.01 -13.19
C VAL A 113 -6.19 0.34 -12.22
N VAL A 114 -6.38 -0.47 -11.18
CA VAL A 114 -7.34 -0.25 -10.08
C VAL A 114 -6.60 -0.53 -8.78
N GLY A 115 -6.81 0.28 -7.76
CA GLY A 115 -6.27 0.07 -6.42
C GLY A 115 -7.33 0.40 -5.37
N LEU A 116 -7.44 -0.43 -4.35
CA LEU A 116 -8.30 -0.24 -3.20
C LEU A 116 -7.58 -0.70 -1.93
N VAL A 117 -7.62 0.15 -0.92
CA VAL A 117 -7.07 -0.09 0.42
C VAL A 117 -8.20 0.05 1.43
N SER A 118 -8.51 -1.01 2.17
CA SER A 118 -9.60 -1.04 3.16
C SER A 118 -9.05 -1.27 4.57
N ALA A 119 -9.17 -0.26 5.44
CA ALA A 119 -8.72 -0.31 6.83
C ALA A 119 -9.92 -0.22 7.79
N PRO A 120 -10.65 -1.33 8.00
CA PRO A 120 -11.93 -1.30 8.72
C PRO A 120 -11.78 -0.97 10.20
N ALA A 121 -10.64 -1.28 10.83
CA ALA A 121 -10.38 -0.96 12.24
C ALA A 121 -10.31 0.56 12.54
N ILE A 122 -10.01 1.38 11.53
CA ILE A 122 -10.09 2.85 11.59
C ILE A 122 -11.26 3.42 10.78
N GLY A 123 -12.14 2.57 10.27
CA GLY A 123 -13.36 2.96 9.54
C GLY A 123 -13.08 3.73 8.25
N ARG A 124 -11.99 3.39 7.53
CA ARG A 124 -11.51 4.18 6.40
C ARG A 124 -11.12 3.30 5.22
N ARG A 125 -11.38 3.80 4.01
CA ARG A 125 -11.07 3.14 2.74
C ARG A 125 -10.58 4.18 1.73
N TRP A 126 -9.67 3.77 0.87
CA TRP A 126 -9.11 4.57 -0.22
C TRP A 126 -9.17 3.77 -1.50
N TRP A 127 -9.42 4.43 -2.61
CA TRP A 127 -9.48 3.76 -3.89
C TRP A 127 -9.22 4.71 -5.05
N ALA A 128 -8.79 4.11 -6.16
CA ALA A 128 -8.59 4.80 -7.41
C ALA A 128 -8.63 3.81 -8.57
N ALA A 129 -8.90 4.35 -9.75
CA ALA A 129 -8.74 3.64 -11.00
C ALA A 129 -8.21 4.61 -12.06
N ARG A 130 -7.44 4.10 -13.01
CA ARG A 130 -6.75 4.93 -13.99
C ARG A 130 -7.71 5.85 -14.74
N GLY A 131 -7.48 7.16 -14.65
CA GLY A 131 -8.29 8.20 -15.29
C GLY A 131 -9.61 8.50 -14.60
N LEU A 132 -9.87 7.92 -13.41
CA LEU A 132 -11.11 8.12 -12.65
C LEU A 132 -10.89 8.94 -11.37
N GLY A 133 -9.64 9.27 -11.03
CA GLY A 133 -9.29 9.98 -9.82
C GLY A 133 -9.13 9.06 -8.60
N ALA A 134 -8.65 9.65 -7.51
CA ALA A 134 -8.49 8.99 -6.22
C ALA A 134 -9.50 9.54 -5.20
N PHE A 135 -10.01 8.66 -4.35
CA PHE A 135 -11.02 8.98 -3.35
C PHE A 135 -10.70 8.32 -2.01
N ALA A 136 -11.21 8.94 -0.94
CA ALA A 136 -11.17 8.38 0.41
C ALA A 136 -12.52 8.57 1.11
N GLY A 137 -12.89 7.59 1.93
CA GLY A 137 -14.11 7.63 2.73
C GLY A 137 -14.42 6.28 3.36
N ARG A 138 -15.47 6.22 4.19
CA ARG A 138 -15.95 4.94 4.74
C ARG A 138 -16.75 4.14 3.71
N HIS A 139 -17.53 4.84 2.88
CA HIS A 139 -18.39 4.28 1.85
C HIS A 139 -18.35 5.17 0.61
N GLN A 140 -18.65 4.60 -0.57
CA GLN A 140 -18.64 5.33 -1.84
C GLN A 140 -19.57 6.56 -1.84
N SER A 141 -20.73 6.48 -1.17
CA SER A 141 -21.75 7.54 -1.16
C SER A 141 -21.34 8.82 -0.43
N ASN A 142 -20.31 8.78 0.42
CA ASN A 142 -19.82 9.93 1.18
C ASN A 142 -18.29 10.07 1.04
N ALA A 143 -17.77 9.68 -0.12
CA ALA A 143 -16.36 9.76 -0.44
C ALA A 143 -15.97 11.19 -0.82
N SER A 144 -14.74 11.57 -0.48
CA SER A 144 -14.13 12.80 -0.95
C SER A 144 -13.05 12.47 -1.97
N ALA A 145 -12.96 13.25 -3.05
CA ALA A 145 -11.78 13.23 -3.90
C ALA A 145 -10.56 13.67 -3.08
N ILE A 146 -9.42 13.00 -3.26
CA ILE A 146 -8.18 13.29 -2.54
C ILE A 146 -7.11 13.79 -3.49
N ARG A 147 -6.15 14.55 -2.95
CA ARG A 147 -5.04 15.11 -3.71
C ARG A 147 -3.82 15.22 -2.82
N VAL A 148 -2.65 14.94 -3.38
CA VAL A 148 -1.37 15.21 -2.72
C VAL A 148 -1.18 16.69 -2.40
N SER A 149 -0.25 16.99 -1.50
CA SER A 149 0.04 18.37 -1.08
C SER A 149 0.69 19.21 -2.19
N GLY A 150 0.75 20.52 -1.96
CA GLY A 150 1.51 21.47 -2.80
C GLY A 150 2.89 21.83 -2.25
N VAL A 151 3.43 21.09 -1.27
CA VAL A 151 4.71 21.42 -0.63
C VAL A 151 5.87 21.28 -1.61
N ARG A 152 6.73 22.31 -1.71
CA ARG A 152 7.84 22.36 -2.68
C ARG A 152 9.24 22.37 -2.07
N ARG A 153 9.35 22.68 -0.78
CA ARG A 153 10.65 22.77 -0.10
C ARG A 153 10.76 21.60 0.87
N LEU A 154 11.87 20.90 0.84
CA LEU A 154 12.12 19.78 1.76
C LEU A 154 11.98 20.22 3.23
N ALA A 155 12.45 21.42 3.57
CA ALA A 155 12.37 21.97 4.92
C ALA A 155 10.94 22.20 5.44
N ASP A 156 9.92 22.20 4.57
CA ASP A 156 8.50 22.29 4.94
C ASP A 156 7.80 20.92 4.93
N ALA A 157 8.48 19.87 4.46
CA ALA A 157 7.87 18.58 4.19
C ALA A 157 7.69 17.73 5.47
N SER A 158 6.62 16.95 5.49
CA SER A 158 6.35 15.86 6.42
C SER A 158 6.80 14.53 5.81
N PHE A 159 7.80 13.93 6.43
CA PHE A 159 8.43 12.67 6.03
C PHE A 159 7.86 11.47 6.80
N CYS A 160 7.54 10.41 6.08
CA CYS A 160 7.06 9.15 6.62
C CYS A 160 7.94 7.97 6.19
N TYR A 161 8.02 6.97 7.07
CA TYR A 161 8.73 5.71 6.86
C TYR A 161 8.04 4.60 7.67
N SER A 162 8.53 3.36 7.56
CA SER A 162 8.06 2.23 8.38
C SER A 162 9.01 1.97 9.55
N SER A 163 10.12 1.28 9.30
CA SER A 163 11.17 0.98 10.28
C SER A 163 12.54 1.41 9.77
N LEU A 164 13.55 1.40 10.65
CA LEU A 164 14.93 1.78 10.30
C LEU A 164 15.82 0.59 9.92
N ASP A 165 15.48 -0.63 10.38
CA ASP A 165 16.33 -1.82 10.22
C ASP A 165 16.58 -2.16 8.74
N GLY A 166 15.55 -2.06 7.88
CA GLY A 166 15.71 -2.31 6.44
C GLY A 166 16.61 -1.28 5.74
N TRP A 167 16.61 -0.03 6.23
CA TRP A 167 17.52 0.99 5.73
C TRP A 167 18.98 0.77 6.17
N GLU A 168 19.18 0.18 7.34
CA GLU A 168 20.51 -0.24 7.79
C GLU A 168 21.04 -1.38 6.92
N GLN A 169 20.23 -2.41 6.69
CA GLN A 169 20.58 -3.56 5.85
C GLN A 169 20.90 -3.18 4.40
N THR A 170 20.24 -2.15 3.86
CA THR A 170 20.51 -1.62 2.50
C THR A 170 21.62 -0.57 2.46
N GLY A 171 22.27 -0.26 3.59
CA GLY A 171 23.36 0.71 3.67
C GLY A 171 22.93 2.17 3.48
N ARG A 172 21.64 2.47 3.63
CA ARG A 172 21.02 3.79 3.35
C ARG A 172 20.50 4.51 4.60
N LEU A 173 20.70 3.93 5.79
CA LEU A 173 20.25 4.52 7.05
C LEU A 173 20.72 5.96 7.24
N SER A 174 21.97 6.27 6.89
CA SER A 174 22.51 7.63 6.98
C SER A 174 21.74 8.63 6.11
N SER A 175 21.41 8.26 4.87
CA SER A 175 20.60 9.06 3.95
C SER A 175 19.20 9.33 4.47
N VAL A 176 18.55 8.31 5.05
CA VAL A 176 17.21 8.46 5.66
C VAL A 176 17.25 9.36 6.88
N LEU A 177 18.24 9.19 7.77
CA LEU A 177 18.39 10.05 8.94
C LEU A 177 18.68 11.51 8.55
N ASP A 178 19.41 11.74 7.45
CA ASP A 178 19.63 13.09 6.91
C ASP A 178 18.33 13.72 6.39
N LEU A 179 17.51 12.97 5.65
CA LEU A 179 16.17 13.41 5.24
C LEU A 179 15.29 13.75 6.44
N MET A 180 15.28 12.91 7.48
CA MET A 180 14.51 13.16 8.71
C MET A 180 14.93 14.45 9.42
N ARG A 181 16.20 14.85 9.32
CA ARG A 181 16.72 16.12 9.91
C ARG A 181 16.42 17.34 9.06
N LYS A 182 16.35 17.17 7.73
CA LYS A 182 16.13 18.26 6.76
C LYS A 182 14.66 18.54 6.48
N THR A 183 13.77 17.66 6.92
CA THR A 183 12.32 17.81 6.81
C THR A 183 11.75 18.49 8.04
N TRP A 184 10.60 19.16 7.90
CA TRP A 184 9.94 19.84 9.02
C TRP A 184 9.55 18.86 10.13
N ARG A 185 9.12 17.66 9.73
CA ARG A 185 8.64 16.61 10.63
C ARG A 185 8.91 15.24 10.03
N SER A 186 9.20 14.26 10.90
CA SER A 186 9.24 12.84 10.55
C SER A 186 8.34 11.99 11.46
N ARG A 187 7.72 10.94 10.91
CA ARG A 187 6.91 9.94 11.65
C ARG A 187 7.06 8.55 11.03
N GLY A 188 7.03 7.51 11.86
CA GLY A 188 6.95 6.12 11.41
C GLY A 188 5.51 5.62 11.50
N TYR A 189 4.64 5.97 10.55
CA TYR A 189 3.26 5.45 10.55
C TYR A 189 3.19 4.01 10.05
N GLY A 190 4.12 3.62 9.17
CA GLY A 190 4.23 2.26 8.65
C GLY A 190 3.27 1.93 7.51
N ASP A 191 3.67 0.91 6.75
CA ASP A 191 2.83 0.08 5.90
C ASP A 191 2.00 0.94 4.89
N PHE A 192 0.82 0.49 4.47
CA PHE A 192 -0.07 1.25 3.57
C PHE A 192 -0.38 2.68 4.04
N TYR A 193 -0.43 2.93 5.36
CA TYR A 193 -1.08 4.12 5.90
C TYR A 193 -0.29 5.39 5.61
N GLY A 194 1.03 5.32 5.58
CA GLY A 194 1.89 6.43 5.16
C GLY A 194 1.57 6.91 3.73
N TYR A 195 1.37 5.97 2.81
CA TYR A 195 1.00 6.27 1.41
C TYR A 195 -0.41 6.84 1.29
N MET A 196 -1.36 6.37 2.11
CA MET A 196 -2.72 6.91 2.09
C MET A 196 -2.79 8.33 2.64
N LEU A 197 -2.04 8.62 3.71
CA LEU A 197 -1.89 9.99 4.22
C LEU A 197 -1.20 10.90 3.19
N LEU A 198 -0.28 10.35 2.39
CA LEU A 198 0.37 11.06 1.31
C LEU A 198 -0.61 11.39 0.18
N ALA A 199 -1.42 10.42 -0.25
CA ALA A 199 -2.45 10.62 -1.27
C ALA A 199 -3.50 11.66 -0.84
N GLU A 200 -3.73 11.81 0.47
CA GLU A 200 -4.57 12.87 1.05
C GLU A 200 -3.86 14.23 1.24
N GLY A 201 -2.56 14.31 0.98
CA GLY A 201 -1.76 15.52 1.15
C GLY A 201 -1.43 15.87 2.61
N ALA A 202 -1.65 14.95 3.55
CA ALA A 202 -1.29 15.09 4.96
C ALA A 202 0.19 14.70 5.23
N VAL A 203 0.77 13.91 4.34
CA VAL A 203 2.19 13.53 4.31
C VAL A 203 2.74 13.89 2.93
N ASP A 204 4.02 14.25 2.85
CA ASP A 204 4.62 14.71 1.59
C ASP A 204 5.55 13.67 0.96
N ILE A 205 6.13 12.81 1.80
CA ILE A 205 7.14 11.81 1.42
C ILE A 205 6.86 10.53 2.23
N MET A 206 6.80 9.37 1.56
CA MET A 206 6.78 8.04 2.18
C MET A 206 7.80 7.16 1.48
N VAL A 207 8.64 6.47 2.24
CA VAL A 207 9.73 5.65 1.70
C VAL A 207 9.87 4.32 2.42
N GLU A 208 10.11 3.26 1.64
CA GLU A 208 10.44 1.93 2.15
C GLU A 208 11.53 1.25 1.30
N PRO A 209 12.50 0.59 1.95
CA PRO A 209 13.66 0.03 1.27
C PRO A 209 13.35 -1.28 0.54
N GLU A 210 12.30 -1.98 0.96
CA GLU A 210 11.89 -3.28 0.47
C GLU A 210 10.37 -3.42 0.56
N LEU A 211 9.71 -3.83 -0.52
CA LEU A 211 8.29 -4.15 -0.56
C LEU A 211 8.00 -5.24 -1.59
N MET A 212 6.98 -6.05 -1.30
CA MET A 212 6.45 -7.04 -2.23
C MET A 212 5.44 -6.39 -3.18
N LEU A 213 5.12 -7.10 -4.28
CA LEU A 213 4.18 -6.61 -5.28
C LEU A 213 2.78 -6.37 -4.68
N TRP A 214 2.32 -7.26 -3.79
CA TRP A 214 1.02 -7.15 -3.15
C TRP A 214 0.91 -5.96 -2.20
N ASP A 215 2.01 -5.58 -1.54
CA ASP A 215 2.10 -4.37 -0.71
C ASP A 215 1.98 -3.08 -1.54
N MET A 216 2.44 -3.09 -2.81
CA MET A 216 2.52 -1.88 -3.64
C MET A 216 1.36 -1.70 -4.61
N ALA A 217 0.81 -2.80 -5.15
CA ALA A 217 -0.05 -2.75 -6.33
C ALA A 217 -1.33 -1.93 -6.11
N ALA A 218 -1.90 -1.92 -4.91
CA ALA A 218 -3.07 -1.11 -4.59
C ALA A 218 -2.74 0.37 -4.33
N LEU A 219 -1.51 0.65 -3.88
CA LEU A 219 -1.06 1.99 -3.51
C LEU A 219 -0.81 2.86 -4.75
N VAL A 220 -0.23 2.27 -5.80
CA VAL A 220 0.20 3.00 -7.01
C VAL A 220 -0.95 3.76 -7.68
N PRO A 221 -2.11 3.15 -8.01
CA PRO A 221 -3.22 3.90 -8.61
C PRO A 221 -3.71 5.02 -7.69
N ILE A 222 -3.77 4.79 -6.38
CA ILE A 222 -4.27 5.79 -5.41
C ILE A 222 -3.33 7.00 -5.35
N VAL A 223 -2.02 6.77 -5.20
CA VAL A 223 -1.04 7.87 -5.14
C VAL A 223 -0.99 8.63 -6.46
N THR A 224 -0.96 7.94 -7.60
CA THR A 224 -0.82 8.57 -8.92
C THR A 224 -2.08 9.33 -9.34
N GLU A 225 -3.27 8.79 -9.11
CA GLU A 225 -4.53 9.49 -9.41
C GLU A 225 -4.80 10.65 -8.44
N ALA A 226 -4.21 10.64 -7.24
CA ALA A 226 -4.18 11.80 -6.33
C ALA A 226 -3.18 12.89 -6.79
N GLY A 227 -2.44 12.67 -7.88
CA GLY A 227 -1.45 13.59 -8.44
C GLY A 227 -0.04 13.45 -7.86
N GLY A 228 0.24 12.39 -7.11
CA GLY A 228 1.56 12.06 -6.59
C GLY A 228 2.43 11.29 -7.58
N MET A 229 3.63 10.95 -7.14
CA MET A 229 4.57 10.07 -7.85
C MET A 229 4.92 8.88 -6.98
N PHE A 230 5.08 7.72 -7.61
CA PHE A 230 5.49 6.46 -6.99
C PHE A 230 6.54 5.78 -7.87
N SER A 231 7.71 5.49 -7.29
CA SER A 231 8.81 4.82 -7.97
C SER A 231 9.55 3.86 -7.05
N ASP A 232 10.43 3.05 -7.62
CA ASP A 232 11.50 2.40 -6.87
C ASP A 232 12.62 3.39 -6.48
N LEU A 233 13.60 2.92 -5.69
CA LEU A 233 14.78 3.71 -5.29
C LEU A 233 15.70 4.13 -6.45
N SER A 234 15.54 3.54 -7.65
CA SER A 234 16.25 3.95 -8.87
C SER A 234 15.48 4.99 -9.69
N GLY A 235 14.27 5.37 -9.25
CA GLY A 235 13.39 6.30 -9.95
C GLY A 235 12.53 5.65 -11.04
N ARG A 236 12.49 4.31 -11.13
CA ARG A 236 11.63 3.62 -12.08
C ARG A 236 10.18 3.67 -11.60
N PRO A 237 9.22 4.19 -12.40
CA PRO A 237 7.84 4.27 -11.98
C PRO A 237 7.20 2.89 -11.75
N GLY A 238 6.24 2.83 -10.81
CA GLY A 238 5.42 1.65 -10.57
C GLY A 238 6.00 0.66 -9.56
N VAL A 239 5.66 -0.63 -9.72
CA VAL A 239 5.85 -1.70 -8.72
C VAL A 239 7.06 -2.61 -8.96
N GLY A 240 7.79 -2.42 -10.06
CA GLY A 240 8.76 -3.41 -10.56
C GLY A 240 10.12 -3.46 -9.85
N GLY A 241 10.39 -2.57 -8.88
CA GLY A 241 11.73 -2.39 -8.31
C GLY A 241 11.92 -2.86 -6.88
N GLY A 242 10.91 -3.49 -6.26
CA GLY A 242 11.01 -4.10 -4.92
C GLY A 242 11.32 -3.12 -3.79
N SER A 243 11.13 -1.81 -4.01
CA SER A 243 11.29 -0.72 -3.05
C SER A 243 10.31 0.38 -3.43
N ALA A 244 10.01 1.29 -2.51
CA ALA A 244 9.06 2.37 -2.78
C ALA A 244 9.55 3.72 -2.29
N VAL A 245 9.39 4.70 -3.17
CA VAL A 245 9.49 6.13 -2.90
C VAL A 245 8.22 6.75 -3.44
N ALA A 246 7.37 7.23 -2.55
CA ALA A 246 6.18 8.00 -2.90
C ALA A 246 6.32 9.44 -2.43
N THR A 247 5.96 10.40 -3.28
CA THR A 247 5.94 11.82 -2.92
C THR A 247 4.75 12.54 -3.54
N ASN A 248 4.54 13.79 -3.14
CA ASN A 248 3.62 14.73 -3.79
C ASN A 248 4.02 15.15 -5.23
N GLY A 249 5.00 14.47 -5.84
CA GLY A 249 5.57 14.80 -7.15
C GLY A 249 6.61 15.91 -7.11
N GLN A 250 6.31 17.05 -6.48
CA GLN A 250 7.22 18.21 -6.40
C GLN A 250 8.56 17.88 -5.74
N LEU A 251 8.54 16.97 -4.75
CA LEU A 251 9.72 16.58 -3.97
C LEU A 251 10.44 15.34 -4.52
N HIS A 252 9.91 14.70 -5.57
CA HIS A 252 10.32 13.33 -5.94
C HIS A 252 11.81 13.23 -6.32
N THR A 253 12.28 14.09 -7.21
CA THR A 253 13.67 14.09 -7.67
C THR A 253 14.65 14.38 -6.53
N ASP A 254 14.40 15.42 -5.71
CA ASP A 254 15.28 15.77 -4.58
C ASP A 254 15.33 14.64 -3.53
N VAL A 255 14.22 13.93 -3.29
CA VAL A 255 14.21 12.78 -2.38
C VAL A 255 15.02 11.61 -2.93
N LEU A 256 14.87 11.25 -4.21
CA LEU A 256 15.65 10.16 -4.84
C LEU A 256 17.15 10.45 -4.81
N GLU A 257 17.56 11.68 -5.13
CA GLU A 257 18.97 12.11 -5.08
C GLU A 257 19.54 11.95 -3.67
N ARG A 258 18.78 12.34 -2.64
CA ARG A 258 19.21 12.23 -1.23
C ARG A 258 19.25 10.81 -0.70
N LEU A 259 18.36 9.94 -1.20
CA LEU A 259 18.34 8.53 -0.81
C LEU A 259 19.50 7.76 -1.42
N THR A 260 20.11 8.26 -2.51
CA THR A 260 21.29 7.64 -3.13
C THR A 260 22.45 7.60 -2.13
N PRO A 261 23.15 6.45 -1.95
CA PRO A 261 24.17 6.34 -0.93
C PRO A 261 25.34 7.26 -1.26
N THR A 262 25.81 8.01 -0.28
CA THR A 262 26.98 8.88 -0.40
C THR A 262 28.24 8.02 -0.55
N GLY A 263 28.50 7.57 -1.77
CA GLY A 263 29.62 6.65 -2.10
C GLY A 263 29.63 6.13 -3.54
N LEU A 264 28.55 6.29 -4.31
CA LEU A 264 28.45 5.85 -5.71
C LEU A 264 28.79 6.92 -6.76
N HIS A 265 29.20 8.13 -6.34
CA HIS A 265 29.73 9.17 -7.25
C HIS A 265 31.25 9.07 -7.48
N ALA A 266 31.87 7.93 -7.19
CA ALA A 266 33.27 7.69 -7.46
C ALA A 266 33.49 6.30 -8.05
N LEU A 267 33.17 6.13 -9.32
CA LEU A 267 33.87 5.26 -10.29
C LEU A 267 33.58 5.77 -11.71
#